data_AF-A0A2G6QQM2-F1
#
_entry.id   AF-A0A2G6QQM2-F1
#
_cell.length_a   1.000
_cell.length_b   1.000
_cell.length_c   1.000
_cell.angle_alpha   90.00
_cell.angle_beta   90.00
_cell.angle_gamma   90.00
#
_symmetry.space_group_name_H-M   'P 1'
#
loop_
_entity.id
_entity.type
_entity.pdbx_description
1 polymer ?
#
loop_
_entity_poly.entity_id
_entity_poly.type
_entity_poly.pdbx_seq_one_letter_code
_entity_poly.pdbx_strand_id
1 'polypeptide(L)'
;MQTCKNYSGYDMELTDDVQIVKGVSGNALYFPFGCGFVKEDDNFNETAFSLWRRWDGVADDDYRGILKTANVKIYFDNVSDKLKIELVGLEPVTLDVLDEAGEEFVHWAFTFCKNDVFKAFRNEELVCKFLIGDFVVDLKTEGLIIGGGKTHASFDEIRTDKKVYRDSDIRGLHRLPGRTVQASDVVEIVSQSTPKYLGTVKIVPTTRAALITKGERIGVITANTGDWVLMTEEIGGWTQGVCYKWEGTKWVALQPEVNYTEEYHACLLHLFEIPELAQKTGHFGALFAKVLVAQKAMINELVSNQAFIDNLIVKKLKIDSNPNTDTDFELYIDEDNGILAKNNNEVLFSVQKNKKALFSGDLRTPSLDLILGAPYERALVIPEGTSVENLSLDHVFNNNLVFVSGTYGNDVVEKVLLNSITINKKTRTTEVITGSTMSDGWNPNFYYFTDDIWVNITITEHFIFLKNGNTIKIKNNYEWIDKEDVFGHETKYSCSLEKYEWAEANKFKVLDGLNDKLKFEKTLNVISFEKRGLVILKDLPKSNQPDLPIGAVYSKNGQLYIKDSQ
;
A
#
# COMPACT_ATOMS: atom_id res chain seq x y z
N MET A 1 36.10 28.14 48.29
CA MET A 1 34.88 28.44 47.49
C MET A 1 34.96 27.75 46.14
N GLN A 2 34.29 26.61 46.04
CA GLN A 2 34.08 25.91 44.78
C GLN A 2 32.83 26.46 44.09
N THR A 3 32.76 26.40 42.76
CA THR A 3 31.60 26.85 41.99
C THR A 3 31.03 25.71 41.15
N CYS A 4 29.72 25.54 41.14
CA CYS A 4 29.02 24.62 40.22
C CYS A 4 27.89 25.35 39.50
N LYS A 5 27.48 24.87 38.32
CA LYS A 5 26.39 25.50 37.58
C LYS A 5 25.04 24.93 38.00
N ASN A 6 24.09 25.80 38.31
CA ASN A 6 22.67 25.46 38.36
C ASN A 6 22.15 25.24 36.92
N TYR A 7 21.14 24.38 36.73
CA TYR A 7 20.46 24.19 35.45
C TYR A 7 19.92 25.48 34.82
N SER A 8 19.65 26.50 35.61
CA SER A 8 19.25 27.83 35.15
C SER A 8 20.41 28.69 34.60
N GLY A 9 21.63 28.16 34.61
CA GLY A 9 22.83 28.80 34.03
C GLY A 9 23.61 29.72 34.96
N TYR A 10 23.15 29.90 36.20
CA TYR A 10 23.83 30.69 37.22
C TYR A 10 24.90 29.87 37.96
N ASP A 11 26.01 30.52 38.30
CA ASP A 11 27.04 29.93 39.15
C ASP A 11 26.55 29.88 40.60
N MET A 12 26.65 28.70 41.19
CA MET A 12 26.39 28.43 42.59
C MET A 12 27.72 28.41 43.35
N GLU A 13 27.84 29.27 44.34
CA GLU A 13 28.96 29.31 45.28
C GLU A 13 28.73 28.29 46.40
N LEU A 14 29.74 27.46 46.67
CA LEU A 14 29.66 26.38 47.65
C LEU A 14 30.55 26.70 48.85
N THR A 15 30.06 26.36 50.05
CA THR A 15 30.89 26.33 51.27
C THR A 15 31.96 25.24 51.17
N ASP A 16 33.02 25.33 51.98
CA ASP A 16 34.20 24.47 51.83
C ASP A 16 33.95 23.02 52.29
N ASP A 17 32.87 22.74 53.02
CA ASP A 17 32.49 21.42 53.52
C ASP A 17 31.60 20.60 52.56
N VAL A 18 31.21 21.20 51.42
CA VAL A 18 30.41 20.53 50.39
C VAL A 18 31.23 19.43 49.70
N GLN A 19 30.62 18.25 49.53
CA GLN A 19 31.25 17.10 48.86
C GLN A 19 30.49 16.73 47.59
N ILE A 20 31.21 16.16 46.61
CA ILE A 20 30.58 15.59 45.41
C ILE A 20 30.34 14.10 45.65
N VAL A 21 29.10 13.67 45.47
CA VAL A 21 28.66 12.28 45.63
C VAL A 21 27.92 11.81 44.38
N LYS A 22 27.57 10.52 44.31
CA LYS A 22 26.75 10.00 43.21
C LYS A 22 25.30 10.50 43.33
N GLY A 23 24.80 11.08 42.24
CA GLY A 23 23.45 11.62 42.08
C GLY A 23 22.50 10.73 41.26
N VAL A 24 21.35 11.31 40.92
CA VAL A 24 20.30 10.75 40.05
C VAL A 24 20.78 10.73 38.60
N SER A 25 21.41 11.81 38.13
CA SER A 25 21.99 11.93 36.79
C SER A 25 23.46 12.33 36.88
N GLY A 26 24.29 11.44 37.45
CA GLY A 26 25.73 11.63 37.54
C GLY A 26 26.17 12.04 38.93
N ASN A 27 26.52 13.33 39.11
CA ASN A 27 27.11 13.86 40.34
C ASN A 27 26.11 14.75 41.08
N ALA A 28 25.98 14.55 42.38
CA ALA A 28 25.20 15.36 43.31
C ALA A 28 26.11 16.08 44.33
N LEU A 29 25.57 17.09 45.00
CA LEU A 29 26.23 17.83 46.06
C LEU A 29 25.73 17.36 47.42
N TYR A 30 26.63 16.89 48.28
CA TYR A 30 26.33 16.53 49.66
C TYR A 30 26.68 17.69 50.60
N PHE A 31 25.69 18.13 51.38
CA PHE A 31 25.79 19.22 52.35
C PHE A 31 25.65 18.66 53.77
N PRO A 32 26.76 18.48 54.52
CA PRO A 32 26.70 18.10 55.92
C PRO A 32 26.24 19.29 56.78
N PHE A 33 26.95 20.42 56.73
CA PHE A 33 26.64 21.67 57.46
C PHE A 33 26.57 22.90 56.55
N GLY A 34 27.01 22.74 55.31
CA GLY A 34 27.16 23.77 54.32
C GLY A 34 25.90 24.13 53.56
N CYS A 35 26.07 25.04 52.60
CA CYS A 35 25.03 25.42 51.68
C CYS A 35 25.59 25.76 50.30
N GLY A 36 24.69 25.75 49.32
CA GLY A 36 24.94 26.35 48.01
C GLY A 36 24.23 27.69 47.90
N PHE A 37 24.92 28.70 47.41
CA PHE A 37 24.39 30.06 47.22
C PHE A 37 24.33 30.40 45.73
N VAL A 38 23.15 30.81 45.25
CA VAL A 38 22.95 31.30 43.89
C VAL A 38 22.50 32.75 43.97
N LYS A 39 23.29 33.64 43.37
CA LYS A 39 22.93 35.05 43.29
C LYS A 39 21.91 35.27 42.18
N GLU A 40 20.84 35.96 42.51
CA GLU A 40 19.79 36.39 41.58
C GLU A 40 19.48 37.86 41.87
N ASP A 41 19.24 38.66 40.83
CA ASP A 41 19.13 40.12 40.96
C ASP A 41 17.68 40.64 40.85
N ASP A 42 16.69 39.75 40.90
CA ASP A 42 15.28 40.09 40.65
C ASP A 42 14.31 39.41 41.64
N ASN A 43 13.12 39.98 41.76
CA ASN A 43 12.01 39.46 42.56
C ASN A 43 10.94 38.89 41.64
N PHE A 44 10.28 37.81 42.05
CA PHE A 44 9.40 37.07 41.17
C PHE A 44 7.96 37.02 41.68
N ASN A 45 7.04 37.53 40.87
CA ASN A 45 5.59 37.34 41.05
C ASN A 45 5.20 35.87 40.84
N GLU A 46 5.90 35.17 39.95
CA GLU A 46 5.72 33.76 39.66
C GLU A 46 7.08 33.08 39.55
N THR A 47 7.29 32.01 40.30
CA THR A 47 8.54 31.25 40.26
C THR A 47 8.31 29.81 40.71
N ALA A 48 9.21 28.92 40.29
CA ALA A 48 9.22 27.56 40.77
C ALA A 48 10.66 27.05 41.01
N PHE A 49 10.81 26.24 42.05
CA PHE A 49 12.05 25.55 42.39
C PHE A 49 11.82 24.05 42.21
N SER A 50 12.78 23.34 41.62
CA SER A 50 12.80 21.89 41.51
C SER A 50 14.18 21.38 41.89
N LEU A 51 14.24 20.29 42.64
CA LEU A 51 15.49 19.64 43.03
C LEU A 51 15.22 18.19 43.40
N TRP A 52 16.27 17.37 43.35
CA TRP A 52 16.28 16.04 43.92
C TRP A 52 17.05 16.07 45.23
N ARG A 53 16.48 15.49 46.29
CA ARG A 53 17.08 15.49 47.63
C ARG A 53 17.10 14.09 48.21
N ARG A 54 18.19 13.74 48.89
CA ARG A 54 18.32 12.51 49.70
C ARG A 54 18.93 12.84 51.05
N TRP A 55 18.20 12.58 52.14
CA TRP A 55 18.73 12.69 53.50
C TRP A 55 19.55 11.44 53.86
N ASP A 56 20.68 11.62 54.52
CA ASP A 56 21.59 10.53 54.89
C ASP A 56 21.20 9.80 56.20
N GLY A 57 20.17 10.29 56.89
CA GLY A 57 19.67 9.74 58.16
C GLY A 57 20.34 10.29 59.43
N VAL A 58 21.27 11.24 59.31
CA VAL A 58 21.87 11.91 60.47
C VAL A 58 20.93 12.99 60.98
N ALA A 59 20.45 12.79 62.20
CA ALA A 59 19.69 13.79 62.95
C ALA A 59 20.63 14.59 63.86
N ASP A 60 20.51 15.92 63.82
CA ASP A 60 21.33 16.84 64.61
C ASP A 60 20.42 17.89 65.31
N ASP A 61 21.02 18.78 66.11
CA ASP A 61 20.32 19.77 66.95
C ASP A 61 19.81 21.01 66.20
N ASP A 62 19.90 21.03 64.87
CA ASP A 62 19.45 22.13 64.01
C ASP A 62 18.59 21.63 62.84
N TYR A 63 17.86 22.54 62.20
CA TYR A 63 16.98 22.21 61.08
C TYR A 63 17.74 21.67 59.86
N ARG A 64 17.05 20.86 59.05
CA ARG A 64 17.57 20.32 57.80
C ARG A 64 17.01 21.12 56.63
N GLY A 65 17.79 22.09 56.13
CA GLY A 65 17.37 23.00 55.08
C GLY A 65 17.09 22.30 53.75
N ILE A 66 16.07 22.78 53.01
CA ILE A 66 15.86 22.46 51.60
C ILE A 66 16.21 23.67 50.75
N LEU A 67 15.49 24.77 50.97
CA LEU A 67 15.76 26.04 50.31
C LEU A 67 15.40 27.22 51.22
N LYS A 68 16.10 28.32 51.03
CA LYS A 68 15.86 29.60 51.69
C LYS A 68 16.09 30.77 50.73
N THR A 69 15.26 31.79 50.84
CA THR A 69 15.46 33.14 50.30
C THR A 69 15.30 34.17 51.43
N ALA A 70 15.29 35.46 51.11
CA ALA A 70 15.06 36.51 52.12
C ALA A 70 13.68 36.40 52.80
N ASN A 71 12.68 35.85 52.10
CA ASN A 71 11.30 35.79 52.58
C ASN A 71 10.64 34.40 52.48
N VAL A 72 11.37 33.37 52.07
CA VAL A 72 10.92 31.98 52.00
C VAL A 72 11.91 31.10 52.76
N LYS A 73 11.41 30.20 53.61
CA LYS A 73 12.23 29.16 54.25
C LYS A 73 11.48 27.83 54.24
N ILE A 74 12.09 26.80 53.65
CA ILE A 74 11.53 25.45 53.56
C ILE A 74 12.56 24.45 54.08
N TYR A 75 12.18 23.66 55.09
CA TYR A 75 13.10 22.79 55.82
C TYR A 75 12.38 21.66 56.54
N PHE A 76 13.09 20.60 56.90
CA PHE A 76 12.61 19.62 57.88
C PHE A 76 13.03 20.03 59.29
N ASP A 77 12.05 20.10 60.17
CA ASP A 77 12.23 20.46 61.57
C ASP A 77 12.94 19.35 62.35
N ASN A 78 13.92 19.69 63.18
CA ASN A 78 14.72 18.68 63.89
C ASN A 78 14.02 18.07 65.12
N VAL A 79 12.95 18.69 65.61
CA VAL A 79 12.19 18.19 66.77
C VAL A 79 11.05 17.28 66.32
N SER A 80 10.33 17.67 65.27
CA SER A 80 9.15 16.96 64.76
C SER A 80 9.42 16.10 63.51
N ASP A 81 10.58 16.25 62.87
CA ASP A 81 10.96 15.64 61.59
C ASP A 81 10.04 15.99 60.41
N LYS A 82 9.12 16.94 60.61
CA LYS A 82 8.11 17.34 59.65
C LYS A 82 8.60 18.46 58.74
N LEU A 83 8.14 18.44 57.50
CA LEU A 83 8.37 19.53 56.55
C LEU A 83 7.65 20.80 57.03
N LYS A 84 8.41 21.88 57.18
CA LYS A 84 7.94 23.22 57.52
C LYS A 84 8.17 24.18 56.38
N ILE A 85 7.17 25.03 56.16
CA ILE A 85 7.19 26.11 55.17
C ILE A 85 6.87 27.42 55.90
N GLU A 86 7.82 28.34 55.86
CA GLU A 86 7.71 29.67 56.43
C GLU A 86 7.81 30.69 55.30
N LEU A 87 6.73 31.44 55.08
CA LEU A 87 6.69 32.55 54.15
C LEU A 87 6.51 33.82 54.98
N VAL A 88 7.43 34.78 54.87
CA VAL A 88 7.40 35.99 55.72
C VAL A 88 6.08 36.73 55.52
N GLY A 89 5.39 37.02 56.63
CA GLY A 89 4.08 37.67 56.62
C GLY A 89 2.88 36.71 56.54
N LEU A 90 3.11 35.40 56.46
CA LEU A 90 2.07 34.37 56.55
C LEU A 90 2.34 33.44 57.74
N GLU A 91 1.28 32.78 58.21
CA GLU A 91 1.39 31.77 59.27
C GLU A 91 2.21 30.56 58.77
N PRO A 92 3.19 30.06 59.55
CA PRO A 92 3.97 28.87 59.20
C PRO A 92 3.09 27.64 58.98
N VAL A 93 3.41 26.87 57.95
CA VAL A 93 2.71 25.62 57.63
C VAL A 93 3.61 24.44 58.00
N THR A 94 3.10 23.53 58.84
CA THR A 94 3.75 22.24 59.14
C THR A 94 2.96 21.12 58.49
N LEU A 95 3.63 20.32 57.66
CA LEU A 95 3.02 19.22 56.92
C LEU A 95 3.36 17.89 57.58
N ASP A 96 2.43 16.94 57.55
CA ASP A 96 2.65 15.57 58.03
C ASP A 96 3.44 14.74 57.02
N VAL A 97 4.59 15.29 56.60
CA VAL A 97 5.53 14.68 55.66
C VAL A 97 6.87 14.61 56.35
N LEU A 98 7.34 13.37 56.58
CA LEU A 98 8.60 13.10 57.25
C LEU A 98 9.77 13.10 56.28
N ASP A 99 10.95 13.40 56.81
CA ASP A 99 12.21 13.22 56.10
C ASP A 99 12.58 11.73 56.12
N GLU A 100 12.39 11.02 55.02
CA GLU A 100 12.69 9.59 54.95
C GLU A 100 14.19 9.40 54.67
N ALA A 101 14.91 8.82 55.64
CA ALA A 101 16.26 8.35 55.44
C ALA A 101 16.25 7.15 54.48
N GLY A 102 17.07 7.18 53.43
CA GLY A 102 17.07 6.10 52.45
C GLY A 102 18.12 6.25 51.36
N GLU A 103 18.27 5.21 50.55
CA GLU A 103 19.25 5.17 49.45
C GLU A 103 18.81 5.99 48.23
N GLU A 104 17.51 6.24 48.08
CA GLU A 104 16.90 6.89 46.91
C GLU A 104 16.74 8.40 47.08
N PHE A 105 16.89 9.12 45.98
CA PHE A 105 16.56 10.55 45.92
C PHE A 105 15.06 10.75 45.73
N VAL A 106 14.53 11.75 46.42
CA VAL A 106 13.14 12.21 46.29
C VAL A 106 13.12 13.53 45.52
N HIS A 107 12.28 13.64 44.50
CA HIS A 107 12.10 14.89 43.79
C HIS A 107 11.19 15.82 44.59
N TRP A 108 11.57 17.08 44.69
CA TRP A 108 10.80 18.13 45.33
C TRP A 108 10.60 19.27 44.37
N ALA A 109 9.38 19.79 44.32
CA ALA A 109 9.07 20.99 43.58
C ALA A 109 8.17 21.94 44.36
N PHE A 110 8.48 23.23 44.30
CA PHE A 110 7.78 24.29 45.01
C PHE A 110 7.40 25.38 44.02
N THR A 111 6.12 25.71 43.91
CA THR A 111 5.63 26.71 42.95
C THR A 111 4.95 27.86 43.68
N PHE A 112 5.28 29.08 43.28
CA PHE A 112 4.77 30.33 43.86
C PHE A 112 4.07 31.12 42.77
N CYS A 113 2.84 31.57 43.05
CA CYS A 113 2.04 32.37 42.13
C CYS A 113 1.35 33.49 42.91
N LYS A 114 1.79 34.73 42.69
CA LYS A 114 1.18 35.92 43.29
C LYS A 114 -0.30 36.01 42.94
N ASN A 115 -1.11 36.35 43.93
CA ASN A 115 -2.58 36.41 43.92
C ASN A 115 -3.26 35.07 43.62
N ASP A 116 -2.54 33.96 43.78
CA ASP A 116 -3.03 32.60 43.59
C ASP A 116 -2.47 31.72 44.73
N VAL A 117 -2.01 30.52 44.41
CA VAL A 117 -1.59 29.52 45.39
C VAL A 117 -0.09 29.27 45.39
N PHE A 118 0.44 28.95 46.57
CA PHE A 118 1.63 28.14 46.72
C PHE A 118 1.26 26.66 46.58
N LYS A 119 2.14 25.87 45.97
CA LYS A 119 2.05 24.41 45.95
C LYS A 119 3.42 23.78 46.24
N ALA A 120 3.41 22.68 46.98
CA ALA A 120 4.56 21.82 47.15
C ALA A 120 4.24 20.41 46.64
N PHE A 121 5.18 19.81 45.92
CA PHE A 121 5.08 18.47 45.36
C PHE A 121 6.24 17.61 45.88
N ARG A 122 5.90 16.38 46.25
CA ARG A 122 6.85 15.30 46.54
C ARG A 122 6.71 14.28 45.41
N ASN A 123 7.78 14.07 44.65
CA ASN A 123 7.76 13.36 43.37
C ASN A 123 6.75 13.98 42.39
N GLU A 124 5.63 13.31 42.14
CA GLU A 124 4.50 13.79 41.33
C GLU A 124 3.26 14.16 42.18
N GLU A 125 3.32 13.93 43.49
CA GLU A 125 2.18 14.07 44.38
C GLU A 125 2.15 15.47 45.00
N LEU A 126 0.99 16.12 44.92
CA LEU A 126 0.73 17.39 45.59
C LEU A 126 0.59 17.15 47.09
N VAL A 127 1.57 17.63 47.88
CA VAL A 127 1.57 17.47 49.34
C VAL A 127 1.03 18.70 50.08
N CYS A 128 1.01 19.86 49.43
CA CYS A 128 0.50 21.09 50.03
C CYS A 128 -0.01 22.08 48.99
N LYS A 129 -1.10 22.78 49.32
CA LYS A 129 -1.65 23.89 48.53
C LYS A 129 -2.35 24.89 49.45
N PHE A 130 -1.98 26.16 49.37
CA PHE A 130 -2.69 27.24 50.07
C PHE A 130 -2.53 28.58 49.33
N LEU A 131 -3.45 29.51 49.58
CA LEU A 131 -3.43 30.85 48.99
C LEU A 131 -2.31 31.68 49.61
N ILE A 132 -1.58 32.43 48.79
CA ILE A 132 -0.46 33.28 49.26
C ILE A 132 -0.69 34.77 49.04
N GLY A 133 -1.87 35.19 48.57
CA GLY A 133 -2.19 36.61 48.41
C GLY A 133 -1.19 37.34 47.51
N ASP A 134 -0.83 38.57 47.83
CA ASP A 134 0.07 39.40 47.03
C ASP A 134 1.57 39.09 47.22
N PHE A 135 1.90 37.94 47.82
CA PHE A 135 3.26 37.51 48.10
C PHE A 135 4.14 37.44 46.83
N VAL A 136 5.34 38.02 46.92
CA VAL A 136 6.37 38.03 45.86
C VAL A 136 7.61 37.36 46.44
N VAL A 137 8.22 36.43 45.71
CA VAL A 137 9.46 35.79 46.17
C VAL A 137 10.63 36.76 46.00
N ASP A 138 11.30 37.07 47.10
CA ASP A 138 12.48 37.93 47.13
C ASP A 138 13.75 37.09 46.98
N LEU A 139 14.28 37.07 45.75
CA LEU A 139 15.57 36.48 45.43
C LEU A 139 16.67 37.55 45.32
N LYS A 140 16.30 38.84 45.22
CA LYS A 140 17.25 39.94 45.03
C LYS A 140 18.07 40.24 46.29
N THR A 141 17.47 40.12 47.48
CA THR A 141 18.09 40.56 48.73
C THR A 141 19.13 39.56 49.25
N GLU A 142 18.78 38.27 49.32
CA GLU A 142 19.64 37.20 49.86
C GLU A 142 19.94 36.08 48.84
N GLY A 143 19.54 36.21 47.57
CA GLY A 143 19.69 35.10 46.61
C GLY A 143 18.85 33.87 46.96
N LEU A 144 19.20 32.76 46.31
CA LEU A 144 18.70 31.42 46.64
C LEU A 144 19.78 30.67 47.41
N ILE A 145 19.44 30.18 48.59
CA ILE A 145 20.26 29.28 49.39
C ILE A 145 19.65 27.88 49.31
N ILE A 146 20.46 26.89 48.94
CA ILE A 146 20.09 25.47 48.99
C ILE A 146 20.76 24.83 50.20
N GLY A 147 20.00 24.04 50.97
CA GLY A 147 20.46 23.50 52.25
C GLY A 147 20.42 24.54 53.38
N GLY A 148 21.46 24.57 54.20
CA GLY A 148 21.56 25.42 55.40
C GLY A 148 21.13 24.73 56.69
N GLY A 149 21.59 25.25 57.83
CA GLY A 149 21.50 24.53 59.11
C GLY A 149 22.43 23.31 59.09
N LYS A 150 22.01 22.21 59.72
CA LYS A 150 22.75 20.93 59.71
C LYS A 150 22.04 19.92 58.81
N THR A 151 22.14 20.17 57.50
CA THR A 151 21.27 19.54 56.48
C THR A 151 21.48 18.04 56.30
N HIS A 152 22.73 17.56 56.34
CA HIS A 152 23.07 16.15 56.16
C HIS A 152 22.36 15.50 54.96
N ALA A 153 22.29 16.20 53.82
CA ALA A 153 21.55 15.73 52.64
C ALA A 153 22.30 15.99 51.34
N SER A 154 22.07 15.10 50.38
CA SER A 154 22.54 15.22 49.00
C SER A 154 21.48 15.92 48.14
N PHE A 155 21.92 16.78 47.23
CA PHE A 155 21.09 17.54 46.30
C PHE A 155 21.58 17.34 44.87
N ASP A 156 20.66 17.09 43.96
CA ASP A 156 20.93 16.93 42.54
C ASP A 156 19.87 17.68 41.71
N GLU A 157 20.18 17.94 40.44
CA GLU A 157 19.22 18.47 39.46
C GLU A 157 18.49 19.74 39.96
N ILE A 158 19.23 20.61 40.67
CA ILE A 158 18.71 21.86 41.24
C ILE A 158 18.36 22.81 40.09
N ARG A 159 17.15 23.37 40.14
CA ARG A 159 16.59 24.22 39.09
C ARG A 159 15.69 25.32 39.66
N THR A 160 15.79 26.50 39.04
CA THR A 160 14.93 27.65 39.32
C THR A 160 14.34 28.19 38.03
N ASP A 161 13.01 28.21 37.93
CA ASP A 161 12.30 28.63 36.72
C ASP A 161 11.43 29.86 37.00
N LYS A 162 11.49 30.85 36.11
CA LYS A 162 10.67 32.09 36.14
C LYS A 162 9.23 31.85 35.65
N LYS A 163 8.63 30.72 36.05
CA LYS A 163 7.27 30.30 35.72
C LYS A 163 6.71 29.40 36.82
N VAL A 164 5.39 29.27 36.88
CA VAL A 164 4.72 28.25 37.70
C VAL A 164 4.74 26.90 36.96
N TYR A 165 5.20 25.83 37.61
CA TYR A 165 5.11 24.49 37.04
C TYR A 165 3.66 24.02 36.91
N ARG A 166 3.33 23.44 35.76
CA ARG A 166 2.12 22.65 35.54
C ARG A 166 2.37 21.21 35.98
N ASP A 167 1.29 20.45 36.17
CA ASP A 167 1.40 19.03 36.56
C ASP A 167 2.23 18.23 35.54
N SER A 168 2.18 18.57 34.25
CA SER A 168 3.03 17.96 33.22
C SER A 168 4.50 18.34 33.34
N ASP A 169 4.81 19.57 33.76
CA ASP A 169 6.19 20.00 34.04
C ASP A 169 6.73 19.23 35.26
N ILE A 170 5.92 19.06 36.32
CA ILE A 170 6.29 18.25 37.52
C ILE A 170 6.58 16.80 37.14
N ARG A 171 5.71 16.17 36.33
CA ARG A 171 5.93 14.80 35.84
C ARG A 171 7.20 14.69 35.00
N GLY A 172 7.43 15.64 34.09
CA GLY A 172 8.66 15.67 33.29
C GLY A 172 9.91 15.78 34.16
N LEU A 173 9.91 16.70 35.12
CA LEU A 173 11.02 16.91 36.05
C LEU A 173 11.26 15.71 36.98
N HIS A 174 10.23 14.94 37.33
CA HIS A 174 10.39 13.72 38.13
C HIS A 174 10.84 12.50 37.30
N ARG A 175 10.38 12.35 36.05
CA ARG A 175 10.60 11.11 35.27
C ARG A 175 11.83 11.15 34.37
N LEU A 176 12.24 12.33 33.90
CA LEU A 176 13.28 12.48 32.88
C LEU A 176 14.72 12.49 33.42
N PRO A 177 15.02 12.98 34.63
CA PRO A 177 16.39 12.90 35.16
C PRO A 177 16.81 11.45 35.39
N GLY A 178 17.95 11.06 34.80
CA GLY A 178 18.62 9.78 35.13
C GLY A 178 18.02 8.49 34.55
N ARG A 179 16.99 8.52 33.69
CA ARG A 179 16.42 7.31 33.05
C ARG A 179 16.47 7.37 31.53
N THR A 180 16.77 6.23 30.89
CA THR A 180 16.60 6.05 29.46
C THR A 180 15.15 6.35 29.10
N VAL A 181 14.90 7.50 28.47
CA VAL A 181 13.57 8.02 28.16
C VAL A 181 12.81 6.97 27.35
N GLN A 182 11.75 6.38 27.92
CA GLN A 182 10.83 5.52 27.17
C GLN A 182 9.92 6.41 26.31
N ALA A 183 9.74 6.06 25.04
CA ALA A 183 8.96 6.86 24.10
C ALA A 183 7.51 7.11 24.57
N SER A 184 6.96 6.21 25.40
CA SER A 184 5.63 6.35 26.00
C SER A 184 5.51 7.54 26.96
N ASP A 185 6.53 7.84 27.76
CA ASP A 185 6.51 8.95 28.72
C ASP A 185 6.53 10.31 28.01
N VAL A 186 7.20 10.40 26.85
CA VAL A 186 7.23 11.61 26.01
C VAL A 186 5.87 11.87 25.36
N VAL A 187 5.20 10.83 24.87
CA VAL A 187 3.91 10.95 24.19
C VAL A 187 2.81 11.46 25.14
N GLU A 188 2.80 11.01 26.40
CA GLU A 188 1.81 11.45 27.39
C GLU A 188 2.02 12.92 27.81
N ILE A 189 3.28 13.35 28.00
CA ILE A 189 3.64 14.75 28.34
C ILE A 189 3.33 15.72 27.18
N VAL A 190 3.59 15.32 25.94
CA VAL A 190 3.35 16.13 24.74
C VAL A 190 1.84 16.31 24.49
N SER A 191 1.02 15.28 24.74
CA SER A 191 -0.43 15.35 24.51
C SER A 191 -1.17 16.40 25.35
N GLN A 192 -0.64 16.79 26.51
CA GLN A 192 -1.27 17.75 27.43
C GLN A 192 -0.73 19.20 27.32
N SER A 193 0.26 19.42 26.46
CA SER A 193 0.95 20.71 26.32
C SER A 193 0.73 21.39 24.96
N THR A 194 -0.02 20.77 24.05
CA THR A 194 -0.39 21.37 22.76
C THR A 194 -1.40 22.52 22.97
N PRO A 195 -1.10 23.73 22.46
CA PRO A 195 -2.03 24.85 22.45
C PRO A 195 -3.42 24.44 21.94
N LYS A 196 -4.48 24.83 22.66
CA LYS A 196 -5.85 24.54 22.24
C LYS A 196 -6.83 25.68 22.46
N TYR A 197 -7.93 25.62 21.72
CA TYR A 197 -9.08 26.48 21.93
C TYR A 197 -9.85 26.07 23.18
N LEU A 198 -9.99 26.98 24.14
CA LEU A 198 -10.67 26.69 25.42
C LEU A 198 -12.17 26.97 25.37
N GLY A 199 -12.61 27.86 24.49
CA GLY A 199 -14.00 28.29 24.40
C GLY A 199 -14.17 29.81 24.36
N THR A 200 -15.40 30.25 24.55
CA THR A 200 -15.81 31.66 24.54
C THR A 200 -15.72 32.28 25.92
N VAL A 201 -15.38 33.57 25.95
CA VAL A 201 -15.41 34.42 27.15
C VAL A 201 -16.19 35.69 26.86
N LYS A 202 -16.91 36.20 27.87
CA LYS A 202 -17.53 37.52 27.81
C LYS A 202 -16.54 38.65 28.05
N ILE A 203 -15.53 38.40 28.87
CA ILE A 203 -14.45 39.34 29.20
C ILE A 203 -13.16 38.52 29.29
N VAL A 204 -12.13 38.94 28.58
CA VAL A 204 -10.79 38.35 28.72
C VAL A 204 -10.22 38.78 30.08
N PRO A 205 -9.88 37.83 30.97
CA PRO A 205 -9.35 38.15 32.30
C PRO A 205 -7.93 38.72 32.20
N THR A 206 -7.44 39.37 33.25
CA THR A 206 -6.04 39.78 33.35
C THR A 206 -5.10 38.64 33.78
N THR A 207 -5.66 37.52 34.24
CA THR A 207 -4.93 36.32 34.66
C THR A 207 -5.16 35.18 33.68
N ARG A 208 -4.45 34.06 33.85
CA ARG A 208 -4.68 32.83 33.06
C ARG A 208 -6.03 32.15 33.31
N ALA A 209 -6.79 32.55 34.34
CA ALA A 209 -8.06 31.92 34.69
C ALA A 209 -9.23 32.57 33.92
N ALA A 210 -9.69 31.91 32.86
CA ALA A 210 -10.78 32.37 31.99
C ALA A 210 -12.12 31.72 32.36
N LEU A 211 -13.17 32.52 32.48
CA LEU A 211 -14.54 32.04 32.68
C LEU A 211 -15.15 31.66 31.32
N ILE A 212 -15.14 30.38 30.99
CA ILE A 212 -15.64 29.88 29.72
C ILE A 212 -17.17 29.76 29.76
N THR A 213 -17.84 30.44 28.84
CA THR A 213 -19.30 30.45 28.71
C THR A 213 -19.84 29.44 27.69
N LYS A 214 -19.02 29.07 26.70
CA LYS A 214 -19.31 28.01 25.71
C LYS A 214 -18.00 27.37 25.27
N GLY A 215 -17.93 26.06 25.22
CA GLY A 215 -16.71 25.32 24.89
C GLY A 215 -16.85 23.87 25.35
N GLU A 216 -15.79 23.07 25.15
CA GLU A 216 -15.76 21.68 25.59
C GLU A 216 -15.95 21.55 27.12
N ARG A 217 -15.48 22.55 27.87
CA ARG A 217 -15.62 22.65 29.33
C ARG A 217 -16.14 24.04 29.69
N ILE A 218 -17.11 24.09 30.61
CA ILE A 218 -17.78 25.33 31.05
C ILE A 218 -17.30 25.67 32.47
N GLY A 219 -17.17 26.97 32.78
CA GLY A 219 -16.72 27.45 34.09
C GLY A 219 -15.30 28.04 34.05
N VAL A 220 -14.69 28.21 35.22
CA VAL A 220 -13.34 28.80 35.32
C VAL A 220 -12.30 27.77 34.90
N ILE A 221 -11.60 28.05 33.81
CA ILE A 221 -10.52 27.22 33.25
C ILE A 221 -9.22 27.99 33.30
N THR A 222 -8.16 27.32 33.76
CA THR A 222 -6.80 27.86 33.77
C THR A 222 -6.14 27.58 32.42
N ALA A 223 -5.83 28.63 31.66
CA ALA A 223 -5.18 28.54 30.36
C ALA A 223 -3.69 28.16 30.51
N ASN A 224 -3.22 27.28 29.63
CA ASN A 224 -1.79 27.04 29.43
C ASN A 224 -1.22 28.08 28.45
N THR A 225 0.10 28.26 28.46
CA THR A 225 0.78 29.05 27.42
C THR A 225 0.45 28.48 26.05
N GLY A 226 -0.05 29.34 25.16
CA GLY A 226 -0.49 29.02 23.83
C GLY A 226 -1.99 28.77 23.71
N ASP A 227 -2.71 28.47 24.80
CA ASP A 227 -4.17 28.32 24.74
C ASP A 227 -4.85 29.64 24.37
N TRP A 228 -6.01 29.55 23.70
CA TRP A 228 -6.74 30.74 23.27
C TRP A 228 -8.24 30.65 23.54
N VAL A 229 -8.86 31.83 23.66
CA VAL A 229 -10.29 32.03 23.88
C VAL A 229 -10.86 32.97 22.82
N LEU A 230 -12.16 32.84 22.56
CA LEU A 230 -12.91 33.75 21.67
C LEU A 230 -13.71 34.76 22.50
N MET A 231 -13.53 36.04 22.23
CA MET A 231 -14.28 37.11 22.88
C MET A 231 -15.66 37.30 22.24
N THR A 232 -16.74 37.25 23.03
CA THR A 232 -18.12 37.34 22.52
C THR A 232 -18.79 38.70 22.68
N GLU A 233 -18.24 39.60 23.50
CA GLU A 233 -18.82 40.92 23.80
C GLU A 233 -17.76 42.02 23.65
N GLU A 234 -18.16 43.27 23.41
CA GLU A 234 -17.22 44.41 23.30
C GLU A 234 -17.21 45.18 24.62
N ILE A 235 -16.39 44.72 25.57
CA ILE A 235 -16.36 45.20 26.96
C ILE A 235 -14.91 45.31 27.44
N GLY A 236 -14.58 46.37 28.20
CA GLY A 236 -13.31 46.48 28.90
C GLY A 236 -12.07 46.70 28.03
N GLY A 237 -12.25 47.24 26.81
CA GLY A 237 -11.15 47.45 25.85
C GLY A 237 -10.82 46.24 24.98
N TRP A 238 -11.59 45.15 25.11
CA TRP A 238 -11.46 43.94 24.32
C TRP A 238 -12.44 43.93 23.13
N THR A 239 -11.98 43.44 21.99
CA THR A 239 -12.73 43.48 20.73
C THR A 239 -13.56 42.21 20.56
N GLN A 240 -14.86 42.39 20.33
CA GLN A 240 -15.78 41.28 20.03
C GLN A 240 -15.36 40.54 18.74
N GLY A 241 -15.41 39.21 18.77
CA GLY A 241 -15.05 38.36 17.64
C GLY A 241 -13.55 38.23 17.40
N VAL A 242 -12.73 38.62 18.37
CA VAL A 242 -11.26 38.44 18.34
C VAL A 242 -10.87 37.27 19.24
N CYS A 243 -9.92 36.47 18.75
CA CYS A 243 -9.26 35.44 19.55
C CYS A 243 -8.14 36.05 20.37
N TYR A 244 -8.04 35.63 21.63
CA TYR A 244 -6.99 36.05 22.54
C TYR A 244 -6.20 34.83 23.00
N LYS A 245 -4.88 34.89 22.85
CA LYS A 245 -3.95 33.80 23.19
C LYS A 245 -3.19 34.12 24.46
N TRP A 246 -3.09 33.16 25.38
CA TRP A 246 -2.31 33.32 26.60
C TRP A 246 -0.83 33.08 26.31
N GLU A 247 0.01 34.11 26.45
CA GLU A 247 1.46 33.99 26.20
C GLU A 247 2.26 33.54 27.44
N GLY A 248 1.58 33.23 28.54
CA GLY A 248 2.22 32.89 29.81
C GLY A 248 2.14 34.01 30.84
N THR A 249 2.12 35.27 30.39
CA THR A 249 2.02 36.45 31.28
C THR A 249 0.83 37.36 31.01
N LYS A 250 0.27 37.31 29.79
CA LYS A 250 -0.85 38.14 29.36
C LYS A 250 -1.62 37.48 28.21
N TRP A 251 -2.84 37.97 28.00
CA TRP A 251 -3.62 37.68 26.80
C TRP A 251 -3.25 38.64 25.68
N VAL A 252 -2.94 38.10 24.50
CA VAL A 252 -2.60 38.87 23.31
C VAL A 252 -3.66 38.67 22.24
N ALA A 253 -4.12 39.79 21.66
CA ALA A 253 -5.05 39.79 20.56
C ALA A 253 -4.41 39.15 19.31
N LEU A 254 -5.08 38.17 18.72
CA LEU A 254 -4.64 37.52 17.50
C LEU A 254 -5.08 38.33 16.27
N GLN A 255 -4.49 39.50 16.10
CA GLN A 255 -4.78 40.42 15.00
C GLN A 255 -3.51 40.83 14.22
N PRO A 256 -3.61 41.12 12.91
CA PRO A 256 -4.79 40.95 12.07
C PRO A 256 -5.14 39.46 11.92
N GLU A 257 -6.44 39.16 11.84
CA GLU A 257 -6.98 37.81 11.92
C GLU A 257 -6.32 36.90 10.90
N VAL A 258 -6.02 37.40 9.70
CA VAL A 258 -5.40 36.69 8.57
C VAL A 258 -4.14 35.89 8.94
N ASN A 259 -3.39 36.33 9.96
CA ASN A 259 -2.16 35.67 10.38
C ASN A 259 -2.38 34.45 11.30
N TYR A 260 -3.61 34.24 11.77
CA TYR A 260 -3.97 33.24 12.79
C TYR A 260 -5.09 32.34 12.29
N THR A 261 -4.85 31.64 11.18
CA THR A 261 -5.92 30.87 10.52
C THR A 261 -6.40 29.69 11.35
N GLU A 262 -5.49 28.96 12.00
CA GLU A 262 -5.81 27.80 12.83
C GLU A 262 -6.64 28.17 14.06
N GLU A 263 -6.24 29.23 14.77
CA GLU A 263 -6.94 29.65 15.98
C GLU A 263 -8.37 30.12 15.71
N TYR A 264 -8.59 30.84 14.60
CA TYR A 264 -9.91 31.29 14.18
C TYR A 264 -10.76 30.17 13.55
N HIS A 265 -10.12 29.15 12.97
CA HIS A 265 -10.82 27.96 12.49
C HIS A 265 -11.39 27.14 13.66
N ALA A 266 -10.63 27.00 14.75
CA ALA A 266 -11.07 26.23 15.92
C ALA A 266 -12.28 26.84 16.65
N CYS A 267 -12.44 28.17 16.60
CA CYS A 267 -13.54 28.88 17.25
C CYS A 267 -14.73 29.18 16.31
N LEU A 268 -14.69 28.68 15.07
CA LEU A 268 -15.58 29.10 13.99
C LEU A 268 -17.07 28.96 14.33
N LEU A 269 -17.45 27.83 14.92
CA LEU A 269 -18.84 27.56 15.30
C LEU A 269 -19.36 28.62 16.27
N HIS A 270 -18.59 28.92 17.31
CA HIS A 270 -18.97 29.92 18.30
C HIS A 270 -18.93 31.35 17.76
N LEU A 271 -18.07 31.62 16.77
CA LEU A 271 -17.99 32.91 16.10
C LEU A 271 -19.29 33.23 15.33
N PHE A 272 -19.90 32.23 14.70
CA PHE A 272 -21.20 32.37 14.02
C PHE A 272 -22.39 32.52 14.98
N GLU A 273 -22.22 32.14 16.24
CA GLU A 273 -23.25 32.29 17.27
C GLU A 273 -23.29 33.68 17.91
N ILE A 274 -22.44 34.62 17.46
CA ILE A 274 -22.42 36.02 17.94
C ILE A 274 -23.24 36.87 16.96
N PRO A 275 -24.52 37.19 17.26
CA PRO A 275 -25.43 37.82 16.28
C PRO A 275 -24.98 39.22 15.86
N GLU A 276 -24.31 39.95 16.74
CA GLU A 276 -23.84 41.32 16.50
C GLU A 276 -22.69 41.36 15.48
N LEU A 277 -21.93 40.25 15.33
CA LEU A 277 -20.86 40.18 14.33
C LEU A 277 -21.41 40.20 12.91
N ALA A 278 -22.58 39.61 12.65
CA ALA A 278 -23.20 39.61 11.33
C ALA A 278 -23.49 41.04 10.81
N GLN A 279 -23.59 42.03 11.71
CA GLN A 279 -23.80 43.44 11.37
C GLN A 279 -22.47 44.18 11.11
N LYS A 280 -21.33 43.64 11.55
CA LYS A 280 -19.98 44.20 11.37
C LYS A 280 -19.34 43.65 10.07
N THR A 281 -19.88 44.07 8.93
CA THR A 281 -19.63 43.49 7.59
C THR A 281 -18.16 43.38 7.17
N GLY A 282 -17.27 44.27 7.60
CA GLY A 282 -15.83 44.17 7.31
C GLY A 282 -15.12 43.04 8.05
N HIS A 283 -15.34 42.94 9.36
CA HIS A 283 -14.76 41.90 10.22
C HIS A 283 -15.39 40.54 9.93
N PHE A 284 -16.72 40.49 9.88
CA PHE A 284 -17.46 39.27 9.56
C PHE A 284 -17.23 38.79 8.13
N GLY A 285 -17.08 39.70 7.16
CA GLY A 285 -16.74 39.36 5.78
C GLY A 285 -15.36 38.68 5.65
N ALA A 286 -14.35 39.18 6.38
CA ALA A 286 -13.03 38.54 6.43
C ALA A 286 -13.07 37.15 7.08
N LEU A 287 -13.84 37.01 8.17
CA LEU A 287 -14.04 35.75 8.87
C LEU A 287 -14.83 34.73 8.02
N PHE A 288 -15.86 35.19 7.29
CA PHE A 288 -16.63 34.36 6.36
C PHE A 288 -15.81 33.92 5.13
N ALA A 289 -14.97 34.80 4.59
CA ALA A 289 -14.05 34.45 3.51
C ALA A 289 -13.06 33.33 3.93
N LYS A 290 -12.60 33.33 5.19
CA LYS A 290 -11.79 32.23 5.73
C LYS A 290 -12.55 30.90 5.80
N VAL A 291 -13.85 30.90 6.09
CA VAL A 291 -14.67 29.67 6.05
C VAL A 291 -14.68 29.07 4.67
N LEU A 292 -14.87 29.90 3.64
CA LEU A 292 -14.85 29.45 2.26
C LEU A 292 -13.47 28.91 1.83
N VAL A 293 -12.38 29.55 2.29
CA VAL A 293 -11.00 29.10 2.00
C VAL A 293 -10.66 27.81 2.75
N ALA A 294 -11.05 27.68 4.02
CA ALA A 294 -10.83 26.47 4.82
C ALA A 294 -11.66 25.28 4.30
N GLN A 295 -12.91 25.51 3.88
CA GLN A 295 -13.70 24.51 3.18
C GLN A 295 -13.05 24.11 1.85
N LYS A 296 -12.47 25.05 1.10
CA LYS A 296 -11.69 24.74 -0.11
C LYS A 296 -10.45 23.90 0.17
N ALA A 297 -9.74 24.16 1.28
CA ALA A 297 -8.59 23.36 1.70
C ALA A 297 -9.00 21.94 2.15
N MET A 298 -10.07 21.81 2.93
CA MET A 298 -10.66 20.52 3.31
C MET A 298 -11.18 19.74 2.09
N ILE A 299 -11.78 20.42 1.10
CA ILE A 299 -12.17 19.80 -0.18
C ILE A 299 -10.94 19.34 -0.95
N ASN A 300 -9.86 20.12 -1.01
CA ASN A 300 -8.63 19.71 -1.68
C ASN A 300 -7.96 18.50 -0.98
N GLU A 301 -8.00 18.46 0.35
CA GLU A 301 -7.47 17.34 1.15
C GLU A 301 -8.35 16.07 1.01
N LEU A 302 -9.67 16.23 0.94
CA LEU A 302 -10.60 15.16 0.60
C LEU A 302 -10.41 14.68 -0.84
N VAL A 303 -10.11 15.57 -1.78
CA VAL A 303 -9.78 15.22 -3.18
C VAL A 303 -8.42 14.52 -3.28
N SER A 304 -7.41 14.91 -2.47
CA SER A 304 -6.14 14.18 -2.41
C SER A 304 -6.28 12.81 -1.74
N ASN A 305 -7.15 12.69 -0.73
CA ASN A 305 -7.50 11.42 -0.12
C ASN A 305 -8.36 10.55 -1.04
N GLN A 306 -9.19 11.16 -1.90
CA GLN A 306 -9.84 10.45 -3.00
C GLN A 306 -8.81 9.92 -3.98
N ALA A 307 -7.76 10.66 -4.33
CA ALA A 307 -6.66 10.15 -5.15
C ALA A 307 -5.88 9.01 -4.45
N PHE A 308 -5.74 9.03 -3.12
CA PHE A 308 -5.14 7.95 -2.33
C PHE A 308 -6.04 6.70 -2.26
N ILE A 309 -7.35 6.89 -2.06
CA ILE A 309 -8.36 5.82 -2.08
C ILE A 309 -8.51 5.27 -3.50
N ASP A 310 -8.46 6.11 -4.52
CA ASP A 310 -8.44 5.70 -5.92
C ASP A 310 -7.14 4.92 -6.21
N ASN A 311 -5.98 5.32 -5.68
CA ASN A 311 -4.75 4.52 -5.78
C ASN A 311 -4.82 3.18 -5.02
N LEU A 312 -5.64 3.06 -3.98
CA LEU A 312 -5.89 1.81 -3.26
C LEU A 312 -6.94 0.92 -3.95
N ILE A 313 -7.94 1.51 -4.60
CA ILE A 313 -9.02 0.82 -5.33
C ILE A 313 -8.57 0.50 -6.77
N VAL A 314 -7.59 1.23 -7.32
CA VAL A 314 -7.12 1.13 -8.71
C VAL A 314 -5.69 0.55 -8.77
N LYS A 315 -5.61 -0.77 -8.97
CA LYS A 315 -4.73 -1.39 -9.98
C LYS A 315 -3.19 -1.26 -9.86
N LYS A 316 -2.54 -2.07 -9.01
CA LYS A 316 -1.21 -2.73 -9.29
C LYS A 316 -0.73 -3.47 -8.03
N LEU A 317 -0.93 -4.78 -7.97
CA LEU A 317 -0.17 -5.61 -7.02
C LEU A 317 1.17 -5.92 -7.68
N LYS A 318 2.16 -5.03 -7.51
CA LYS A 318 3.53 -5.24 -7.97
C LYS A 318 4.24 -6.14 -6.96
N ILE A 319 4.45 -7.41 -7.29
CA ILE A 319 5.27 -8.34 -6.49
C ILE A 319 6.62 -8.43 -7.21
N ASP A 320 7.52 -7.54 -6.84
CA ASP A 320 8.83 -7.37 -7.47
C ASP A 320 9.91 -7.47 -6.37
N SER A 321 10.96 -8.23 -6.65
CA SER A 321 12.09 -8.38 -5.74
C SER A 321 13.13 -7.24 -5.86
N ASN A 322 13.06 -6.45 -6.93
CA ASN A 322 13.93 -5.32 -7.23
C ASN A 322 13.13 -4.12 -7.77
N PRO A 323 12.89 -3.06 -6.97
CA PRO A 323 11.99 -1.95 -7.30
C PRO A 323 12.39 -1.11 -8.53
N ASN A 324 13.55 -1.39 -9.15
CA ASN A 324 14.11 -0.65 -10.28
C ASN A 324 13.99 -1.37 -11.63
N THR A 325 13.34 -2.55 -11.70
CA THR A 325 13.22 -3.33 -12.96
C THR A 325 11.83 -3.89 -13.14
N ASP A 326 11.26 -3.77 -14.33
CA ASP A 326 9.90 -4.26 -14.65
C ASP A 326 9.93 -5.62 -15.37
N THR A 327 10.85 -6.51 -14.99
CA THR A 327 11.20 -7.70 -15.80
C THR A 327 10.92 -9.05 -15.15
N ASP A 328 10.61 -9.14 -13.86
CA ASP A 328 10.45 -10.44 -13.18
C ASP A 328 9.01 -10.98 -13.23
N PHE A 329 8.05 -10.37 -12.54
CA PHE A 329 6.66 -10.85 -12.49
C PHE A 329 5.67 -9.71 -12.26
N GLU A 330 4.63 -9.62 -13.10
CA GLU A 330 3.66 -8.53 -13.02
C GLU A 330 2.22 -9.06 -12.99
N LEU A 331 1.38 -8.48 -12.14
CA LEU A 331 -0.07 -8.76 -12.08
C LEU A 331 -0.89 -7.47 -12.17
N TYR A 332 -1.76 -7.39 -13.17
CA TYR A 332 -2.72 -6.31 -13.38
C TYR A 332 -4.14 -6.82 -13.11
N ILE A 333 -4.93 -6.07 -12.33
CA ILE A 333 -6.37 -6.33 -12.09
C ILE A 333 -7.11 -4.99 -12.19
N ASP A 334 -7.76 -4.79 -13.33
CA ASP A 334 -7.72 -3.48 -13.95
C ASP A 334 -8.74 -3.39 -15.10
N GLU A 335 -9.42 -2.24 -15.27
CA GLU A 335 -10.28 -2.00 -16.42
C GLU A 335 -9.51 -2.23 -17.74
N ASP A 336 -8.52 -1.42 -18.09
CA ASP A 336 -7.76 -1.49 -19.34
C ASP A 336 -7.19 -2.88 -19.65
N ASN A 337 -6.71 -3.61 -18.63
CA ASN A 337 -6.03 -4.89 -18.80
C ASN A 337 -6.88 -6.14 -18.47
N GLY A 338 -8.03 -6.00 -17.79
CA GLY A 338 -8.76 -7.12 -17.20
C GLY A 338 -8.00 -7.77 -16.03
N ILE A 339 -7.74 -9.08 -16.10
CA ILE A 339 -6.76 -9.76 -15.25
C ILE A 339 -5.59 -10.17 -16.14
N LEU A 340 -4.37 -9.72 -15.87
CA LEU A 340 -3.20 -9.98 -16.71
C LEU A 340 -1.98 -10.30 -15.85
N ALA A 341 -1.42 -11.50 -16.02
CA ALA A 341 -0.17 -11.92 -15.39
C ALA A 341 0.93 -12.08 -16.44
N LYS A 342 2.11 -11.49 -16.19
CA LYS A 342 3.28 -11.55 -17.06
C LYS A 342 4.53 -11.98 -16.32
N ASN A 343 5.47 -12.56 -17.06
CA ASN A 343 6.84 -12.81 -16.62
C ASN A 343 7.77 -12.43 -17.79
N ASN A 344 8.76 -11.57 -17.58
CA ASN A 344 9.66 -11.10 -18.65
C ASN A 344 8.90 -10.60 -19.92
N ASN A 345 7.81 -9.83 -19.73
CA ASN A 345 6.89 -9.38 -20.79
C ASN A 345 6.09 -10.47 -21.53
N GLU A 346 6.27 -11.75 -21.23
CA GLU A 346 5.44 -12.83 -21.77
C GLU A 346 4.15 -12.98 -20.95
N VAL A 347 3.01 -13.08 -21.64
CA VAL A 347 1.70 -13.27 -21.01
C VAL A 347 1.53 -14.72 -20.57
N LEU A 348 1.46 -14.95 -19.26
CA LEU A 348 1.22 -16.27 -18.67
C LEU A 348 -0.29 -16.55 -18.58
N PHE A 349 -1.05 -15.53 -18.18
CA PHE A 349 -2.49 -15.61 -17.98
C PHE A 349 -3.14 -14.28 -18.32
N SER A 350 -4.24 -14.30 -19.07
CA SER A 350 -5.07 -13.11 -19.23
C SER A 350 -6.56 -13.43 -19.29
N VAL A 351 -7.38 -12.55 -18.70
CA VAL A 351 -8.83 -12.52 -18.84
C VAL A 351 -9.20 -11.14 -19.34
N GLN A 352 -9.61 -11.06 -20.60
CA GLN A 352 -9.99 -9.81 -21.24
C GLN A 352 -11.43 -9.39 -20.86
N LYS A 353 -11.74 -8.09 -20.96
CA LYS A 353 -13.10 -7.54 -20.73
C LYS A 353 -14.20 -8.26 -21.54
N ASN A 354 -13.85 -8.76 -22.73
CA ASN A 354 -14.77 -9.48 -23.62
C ASN A 354 -15.03 -10.95 -23.20
N LYS A 355 -14.63 -11.34 -21.97
CA LYS A 355 -14.73 -12.71 -21.41
C LYS A 355 -13.89 -13.75 -22.14
N LYS A 356 -12.94 -13.36 -23.00
CA LYS A 356 -11.94 -14.28 -23.57
C LYS A 356 -10.81 -14.45 -22.57
N ALA A 357 -10.50 -15.71 -22.27
CA ALA A 357 -9.36 -16.08 -21.45
C ALA A 357 -8.25 -16.68 -22.34
N LEU A 358 -7.00 -16.29 -22.06
CA LEU A 358 -5.81 -16.90 -22.62
C LEU A 358 -5.00 -17.51 -21.47
N PHE A 359 -4.64 -18.78 -21.62
CA PHE A 359 -3.76 -19.51 -20.72
C PHE A 359 -2.59 -20.07 -21.54
N SER A 360 -1.37 -19.85 -21.06
CA SER A 360 -0.15 -20.38 -21.68
C SER A 360 0.56 -21.30 -20.69
N GLY A 361 0.73 -22.58 -21.05
CA GLY A 361 1.40 -23.59 -20.24
C GLY A 361 0.60 -24.88 -20.08
N ASP A 362 1.04 -25.71 -19.13
CA ASP A 362 0.32 -26.93 -18.73
C ASP A 362 -0.82 -26.56 -17.77
N LEU A 363 -2.06 -26.98 -18.07
CA LEU A 363 -3.17 -26.96 -17.12
C LEU A 363 -3.37 -28.38 -16.60
N ARG A 364 -3.04 -28.64 -15.34
CA ARG A 364 -3.28 -29.94 -14.69
C ARG A 364 -4.38 -29.79 -13.65
N THR A 365 -5.47 -30.49 -13.85
CA THR A 365 -6.60 -30.56 -12.91
C THR A 365 -6.91 -32.03 -12.63
N PRO A 366 -7.67 -32.36 -11.57
CA PRO A 366 -8.03 -33.75 -11.28
C PRO A 366 -8.62 -34.50 -12.49
N SER A 367 -9.49 -33.83 -13.26
CA SER A 367 -10.25 -34.45 -14.36
C SER A 367 -9.72 -34.14 -15.76
N LEU A 368 -8.81 -33.16 -15.90
CA LEU A 368 -8.32 -32.67 -17.19
C LEU A 368 -6.87 -32.24 -17.08
N ASP A 369 -6.01 -32.81 -17.92
CA ASP A 369 -4.70 -32.25 -18.22
C ASP A 369 -4.69 -31.69 -19.66
N LEU A 370 -4.36 -30.42 -19.82
CA LEU A 370 -3.93 -29.80 -21.07
C LEU A 370 -2.43 -29.58 -20.98
N ILE A 371 -1.64 -30.42 -21.65
CA ILE A 371 -0.18 -30.36 -21.58
C ILE A 371 0.32 -29.75 -22.88
N LEU A 372 1.13 -28.71 -22.76
CA LEU A 372 1.85 -28.14 -23.89
C LEU A 372 2.95 -29.15 -24.26
N GLY A 373 2.73 -29.92 -25.32
CA GLY A 373 3.68 -30.95 -25.73
C GLY A 373 5.04 -30.33 -26.02
N ALA A 374 6.12 -31.00 -25.59
CA ALA A 374 7.45 -30.68 -26.06
C ALA A 374 7.48 -30.71 -27.60
N PRO A 375 8.16 -29.78 -28.27
CA PRO A 375 8.33 -29.85 -29.72
C PRO A 375 8.96 -31.20 -30.04
N TYR A 376 8.25 -32.03 -30.80
CA TYR A 376 8.80 -33.30 -31.26
C TYR A 376 9.23 -33.12 -32.71
N GLU A 377 10.46 -33.50 -33.00
CA GLU A 377 11.01 -33.46 -34.34
C GLU A 377 10.42 -34.62 -35.14
N ARG A 378 9.80 -34.30 -36.28
CA ARG A 378 9.39 -35.33 -37.24
C ARG A 378 10.22 -35.16 -38.51
N ALA A 379 11.09 -36.13 -38.77
CA ALA A 379 11.79 -36.24 -40.03
C ALA A 379 10.86 -36.78 -41.11
N LEU A 380 10.83 -36.09 -42.25
CA LEU A 380 10.20 -36.51 -43.49
C LEU A 380 11.29 -36.66 -44.54
N VAL A 381 11.43 -37.87 -45.07
CA VAL A 381 12.34 -38.16 -46.18
C VAL A 381 11.49 -38.64 -47.36
N ILE A 382 11.48 -37.87 -48.44
CA ILE A 382 10.86 -38.24 -49.72
C ILE A 382 12.01 -38.48 -50.71
N PRO A 383 12.29 -39.74 -51.07
CA PRO A 383 13.35 -40.05 -52.01
C PRO A 383 13.12 -39.45 -53.40
N GLU A 384 14.22 -39.19 -54.12
CA GLU A 384 14.17 -38.93 -55.55
C GLU A 384 13.39 -40.03 -56.28
N GLY A 385 12.59 -39.64 -57.28
CA GLY A 385 11.76 -40.58 -58.04
C GLY A 385 10.42 -40.94 -57.41
N THR A 386 10.12 -40.47 -56.19
CA THR A 386 8.81 -40.71 -55.54
C THR A 386 7.68 -40.03 -56.32
N SER A 387 6.62 -40.78 -56.61
CA SER A 387 5.40 -40.27 -57.26
C SER A 387 4.65 -39.32 -56.33
N VAL A 388 4.26 -38.15 -56.84
CA VAL A 388 3.53 -37.14 -56.09
C VAL A 388 2.15 -37.64 -55.61
N GLU A 389 1.51 -38.57 -56.34
CA GLU A 389 0.18 -39.11 -55.99
C GLU A 389 0.18 -39.87 -54.64
N ASN A 390 1.31 -40.48 -54.28
CA ASN A 390 1.42 -41.32 -53.10
C ASN A 390 1.52 -40.48 -51.81
N LEU A 391 1.84 -39.19 -51.94
CA LEU A 391 1.93 -38.27 -50.80
C LEU A 391 0.56 -37.78 -50.34
N SER A 392 -0.45 -37.78 -51.23
CA SER A 392 -1.81 -37.34 -50.87
C SER A 392 -2.62 -38.38 -50.09
N LEU A 393 -2.24 -39.66 -50.13
CA LEU A 393 -3.00 -40.75 -49.50
C LEU A 393 -2.48 -41.10 -48.10
N ASP A 394 -1.18 -40.94 -47.85
CA ASP A 394 -0.53 -41.34 -46.59
C ASP A 394 -0.09 -40.14 -45.74
N HIS A 395 -1.06 -39.37 -45.24
CA HIS A 395 -0.97 -38.57 -44.00
C HIS A 395 0.10 -37.43 -43.91
N VAL A 396 -0.11 -36.58 -42.90
CA VAL A 396 0.85 -35.70 -42.18
C VAL A 396 0.68 -34.19 -42.36
N PHE A 397 0.40 -33.65 -43.55
CA PHE A 397 0.29 -32.19 -43.74
C PHE A 397 -1.04 -31.79 -44.41
N ASN A 398 -2.12 -31.70 -43.63
CA ASN A 398 -3.39 -31.18 -44.11
C ASN A 398 -3.25 -29.68 -44.44
N ASN A 399 -3.14 -29.34 -45.73
CA ASN A 399 -3.33 -28.00 -46.31
C ASN A 399 -2.68 -26.83 -45.55
N ASN A 400 -1.51 -27.06 -44.94
CA ASN A 400 -0.83 -26.08 -44.10
C ASN A 400 0.58 -25.82 -44.60
N LEU A 401 0.99 -24.56 -44.59
CA LEU A 401 2.36 -24.15 -44.79
C LEU A 401 3.17 -24.55 -43.55
N VAL A 402 4.21 -25.36 -43.72
CA VAL A 402 5.04 -25.85 -42.60
C VAL A 402 6.45 -25.30 -42.76
N PHE A 403 6.94 -24.65 -41.70
CA PHE A 403 8.35 -24.29 -41.58
C PHE A 403 9.15 -25.53 -41.26
N VAL A 404 10.19 -25.77 -42.04
CA VAL A 404 11.01 -26.97 -41.91
C VAL A 404 12.48 -26.62 -41.97
N SER A 405 13.31 -27.45 -41.37
CA SER A 405 14.75 -27.43 -41.59
C SER A 405 15.16 -28.64 -42.40
N GLY A 406 15.85 -28.46 -43.51
CA GLY A 406 16.20 -29.59 -44.38
C GLY A 406 16.76 -29.21 -45.73
N THR A 407 16.82 -30.18 -46.63
CA THR A 407 17.32 -30.00 -48.00
C THR A 407 16.42 -30.60 -49.06
N TYR A 408 16.49 -30.04 -50.26
CA TYR A 408 15.98 -30.63 -51.50
C TYR A 408 17.17 -30.80 -52.45
N GLY A 409 17.71 -32.02 -52.51
CA GLY A 409 19.06 -32.23 -53.01
C GLY A 409 20.10 -31.47 -52.17
N ASN A 410 20.82 -30.53 -52.79
CA ASN A 410 21.85 -29.71 -52.13
C ASN A 410 21.34 -28.35 -51.62
N ASP A 411 20.09 -27.99 -51.96
CA ASP A 411 19.53 -26.69 -51.62
C ASP A 411 18.85 -26.73 -50.25
N VAL A 412 19.10 -25.71 -49.42
CA VAL A 412 18.49 -25.59 -48.08
C VAL A 412 17.03 -25.15 -48.23
N VAL A 413 16.12 -25.95 -47.66
CA VAL A 413 14.68 -25.68 -47.64
C VAL A 413 14.33 -24.81 -46.44
N GLU A 414 13.51 -23.79 -46.65
CA GLU A 414 12.99 -22.88 -45.62
C GLU A 414 11.58 -23.29 -45.17
N LYS A 415 10.72 -23.66 -46.12
CA LYS A 415 9.32 -24.01 -45.86
C LYS A 415 8.78 -24.90 -46.98
N VAL A 416 7.81 -25.73 -46.65
CA VAL A 416 7.12 -26.61 -47.59
C VAL A 416 5.62 -26.40 -47.44
N LEU A 417 4.93 -26.29 -48.57
CA LEU A 417 3.47 -26.33 -48.63
C LEU A 417 3.07 -27.58 -49.42
N LEU A 418 2.42 -28.51 -48.74
CA LEU A 418 1.80 -29.65 -49.40
C LEU A 418 0.28 -29.42 -49.40
N ASN A 419 -0.29 -29.14 -50.57
CA ASN A 419 -1.71 -28.87 -50.70
C ASN A 419 -2.38 -29.91 -51.61
N SER A 420 -3.51 -30.45 -51.14
CA SER A 420 -4.41 -31.27 -51.94
C SER A 420 -5.81 -30.71 -51.80
N ILE A 421 -6.41 -30.35 -52.93
CA ILE A 421 -7.78 -29.86 -53.00
C ILE A 421 -8.59 -30.89 -53.77
N THR A 422 -9.50 -31.58 -53.09
CA THR A 422 -10.52 -32.40 -53.74
C THR A 422 -11.76 -31.56 -53.97
N ILE A 423 -12.13 -31.40 -55.24
CA ILE A 423 -13.34 -30.74 -55.69
C ILE A 423 -14.34 -31.82 -56.10
N ASN A 424 -15.38 -31.98 -55.30
CA ASN A 424 -16.50 -32.86 -55.64
C ASN A 424 -17.42 -32.10 -56.58
N LYS A 425 -17.44 -32.49 -57.85
CA LYS A 425 -18.32 -31.89 -58.85
C LYS A 425 -19.37 -32.90 -59.27
N LYS A 426 -20.62 -32.59 -58.92
CA LYS A 426 -21.77 -33.29 -59.48
C LYS A 426 -21.92 -32.89 -60.95
N THR A 427 -21.66 -33.81 -61.86
CA THR A 427 -21.82 -33.56 -63.29
C THR A 427 -22.86 -34.51 -63.84
N ARG A 428 -23.80 -33.95 -64.61
CA ARG A 428 -24.77 -34.74 -65.36
C ARG A 428 -24.13 -35.10 -66.69
N THR A 429 -23.65 -36.32 -66.81
CA THR A 429 -23.14 -36.85 -68.08
C THR A 429 -24.26 -37.60 -68.78
N THR A 430 -24.45 -37.34 -70.07
CA THR A 430 -25.28 -38.20 -70.92
C THR A 430 -24.34 -39.22 -71.53
N GLU A 431 -24.25 -40.41 -70.95
CA GLU A 431 -23.47 -41.49 -71.54
C GLU A 431 -24.32 -42.18 -72.60
N VAL A 432 -23.90 -42.15 -73.86
CA VAL A 432 -24.47 -43.04 -74.88
C VAL A 432 -23.73 -44.37 -74.74
N ILE A 433 -24.32 -45.30 -74.00
CA ILE A 433 -23.86 -46.68 -74.06
C ILE A 433 -24.29 -47.21 -75.43
N THR A 434 -23.40 -47.15 -76.42
CA THR A 434 -23.53 -48.00 -77.59
C THR A 434 -23.21 -49.41 -77.13
N GLY A 435 -24.23 -50.20 -76.85
CA GLY A 435 -24.07 -51.63 -76.67
C GLY A 435 -23.32 -52.18 -77.89
N SER A 436 -22.14 -52.75 -77.68
CA SER A 436 -21.51 -53.58 -78.69
C SER A 436 -22.50 -54.68 -79.05
N THR A 437 -22.79 -54.82 -80.34
CA THR A 437 -23.65 -55.82 -80.95
C THR A 437 -23.53 -57.20 -80.27
N MET A 438 -24.55 -57.61 -79.53
CA MET A 438 -24.86 -59.03 -79.37
C MET A 438 -25.87 -59.42 -80.45
N SER A 439 -25.70 -60.62 -80.98
CA SER A 439 -26.05 -61.09 -82.32
C SER A 439 -27.53 -61.21 -82.69
N ASP A 440 -28.49 -60.89 -81.83
CA ASP A 440 -29.87 -61.37 -82.06
C ASP A 440 -30.93 -60.26 -81.93
N GLY A 441 -31.06 -59.48 -83.01
CA GLY A 441 -32.36 -59.09 -83.56
C GLY A 441 -33.29 -58.20 -82.72
N TRP A 442 -32.80 -57.48 -81.71
CA TRP A 442 -33.60 -56.50 -80.97
C TRP A 442 -33.07 -55.08 -81.16
N ASN A 443 -34.01 -54.18 -81.44
CA ASN A 443 -33.85 -52.74 -81.64
C ASN A 443 -32.82 -52.15 -80.65
N PRO A 444 -31.84 -51.31 -81.07
CA PRO A 444 -30.98 -50.61 -80.14
C PRO A 444 -31.85 -49.62 -79.36
N ASN A 445 -32.37 -50.07 -78.22
CA ASN A 445 -32.89 -49.17 -77.22
C ASN A 445 -31.68 -48.38 -76.71
N PHE A 446 -31.56 -47.15 -77.19
CA PHE A 446 -30.69 -46.16 -76.57
C PHE A 446 -31.21 -45.95 -75.15
N TYR A 447 -30.60 -46.61 -74.18
CA TYR A 447 -30.85 -46.30 -72.78
C TYR A 447 -30.08 -45.03 -72.46
N TYR A 448 -30.80 -43.92 -72.48
CA TYR A 448 -30.31 -42.67 -71.93
C TYR A 448 -30.38 -42.76 -70.42
N PHE A 449 -29.29 -43.20 -69.79
CA PHE A 449 -29.12 -43.00 -68.36
C PHE A 449 -28.61 -41.57 -68.17
N THR A 450 -29.52 -40.66 -67.83
CA THR A 450 -29.15 -39.37 -67.26
C THR A 450 -29.10 -39.51 -65.76
N ASP A 451 -28.06 -40.17 -65.26
CA ASP A 451 -27.75 -40.15 -63.84
C ASP A 451 -26.72 -39.07 -63.53
N ASP A 452 -26.87 -38.52 -62.34
CA ASP A 452 -25.89 -37.59 -61.83
C ASP A 452 -24.68 -38.40 -61.34
N ILE A 453 -23.52 -38.22 -61.99
CA ILE A 453 -22.27 -38.82 -61.53
C ILE A 453 -21.55 -37.80 -60.65
N TRP A 454 -21.05 -38.27 -59.52
CA TRP A 454 -20.12 -37.50 -58.71
C TRP A 454 -18.71 -37.72 -59.24
N VAL A 455 -18.11 -36.66 -59.78
CA VAL A 455 -16.71 -36.67 -60.21
C VAL A 455 -15.90 -35.98 -59.12
N ASN A 456 -14.93 -36.71 -58.56
CA ASN A 456 -14.01 -36.18 -57.55
C ASN A 456 -12.72 -35.75 -58.25
N ILE A 457 -12.59 -34.45 -58.50
CA ILE A 457 -11.39 -33.88 -59.12
C ILE A 457 -10.41 -33.55 -57.99
N THR A 458 -9.27 -34.22 -57.92
CA THR A 458 -8.24 -33.89 -56.91
C THR A 458 -7.09 -33.14 -57.58
N ILE A 459 -6.94 -31.88 -57.20
CA ILE A 459 -5.85 -31.01 -57.65
C ILE A 459 -4.81 -30.97 -56.53
N THR A 460 -3.61 -31.41 -56.83
CA THR A 460 -2.50 -31.42 -55.86
C THR A 460 -1.45 -30.41 -56.29
N GLU A 461 -1.22 -29.39 -55.47
CA GLU A 461 -0.15 -28.41 -55.69
C GLU A 461 0.81 -28.42 -54.50
N HIS A 462 2.09 -28.67 -54.77
CA HIS A 462 3.14 -28.65 -53.76
C HIS A 462 4.17 -27.58 -54.08
N PHE A 463 4.64 -26.89 -53.04
CA PHE A 463 5.65 -25.85 -53.15
C PHE A 463 6.77 -26.10 -52.13
N ILE A 464 8.01 -26.09 -52.61
CA ILE A 464 9.20 -26.13 -51.77
C ILE A 464 9.89 -24.78 -51.93
N PHE A 465 10.05 -24.06 -50.83
CA PHE A 465 10.68 -22.75 -50.82
C PHE A 465 12.08 -22.90 -50.26
N LEU A 466 13.07 -22.42 -51.01
CA LEU A 466 14.48 -22.52 -50.69
C LEU A 466 14.98 -21.23 -50.04
N LYS A 467 15.97 -21.35 -49.15
CA LYS A 467 16.54 -20.20 -48.42
C LYS A 467 17.24 -19.18 -49.34
N ASN A 468 17.61 -19.59 -50.56
CA ASN A 468 18.16 -18.70 -51.58
C ASN A 468 17.08 -17.85 -52.29
N GLY A 469 15.80 -17.99 -51.91
CA GLY A 469 14.67 -17.27 -52.49
C GLY A 469 13.97 -18.00 -53.64
N ASN A 470 14.53 -19.11 -54.13
CA ASN A 470 13.91 -19.89 -55.20
C ASN A 470 12.73 -20.70 -54.69
N THR A 471 11.73 -20.92 -55.55
CA THR A 471 10.56 -21.77 -55.24
C THR A 471 10.44 -22.87 -56.28
N ILE A 472 10.33 -24.10 -55.83
CA ILE A 472 10.07 -25.28 -56.66
C ILE A 472 8.58 -25.57 -56.57
N LYS A 473 7.88 -25.44 -57.70
CA LYS A 473 6.47 -25.80 -57.83
C LYS A 473 6.37 -27.21 -58.42
N ILE A 474 5.73 -28.12 -57.69
CA ILE A 474 5.41 -29.46 -58.16
C ILE A 474 3.89 -29.53 -58.26
N LYS A 475 3.36 -29.50 -59.48
CA LYS A 475 1.92 -29.51 -59.74
C LYS A 475 1.50 -30.86 -60.28
N ASN A 476 0.43 -31.43 -59.74
CA ASN A 476 -0.19 -32.61 -60.28
C ASN A 476 -1.72 -32.45 -60.38
N ASN A 477 -2.26 -32.66 -61.57
CA ASN A 477 -3.69 -32.61 -61.85
C ASN A 477 -4.15 -34.02 -62.24
N TYR A 478 -4.87 -34.70 -61.35
CA TYR A 478 -5.49 -35.99 -61.67
C TYR A 478 -7.00 -35.95 -61.45
N GLU A 479 -7.73 -36.56 -62.39
CA GLU A 479 -9.16 -36.83 -62.24
C GLU A 479 -9.36 -38.30 -61.85
N TRP A 480 -10.14 -38.53 -60.80
CA TRP A 480 -10.66 -39.84 -60.43
C TRP A 480 -12.17 -39.83 -60.60
N ILE A 481 -12.70 -40.82 -61.30
CA ILE A 481 -14.14 -41.05 -61.40
C ILE A 481 -14.45 -42.26 -60.53
N ASP A 482 -15.11 -42.03 -59.40
CA ASP A 482 -15.71 -43.10 -58.59
C ASP A 482 -17.15 -43.29 -59.09
N LYS A 483 -17.39 -44.41 -59.79
CA LYS A 483 -18.74 -44.85 -60.14
C LYS A 483 -19.06 -46.07 -59.27
N GLU A 484 -20.02 -45.93 -58.36
CA GLU A 484 -20.74 -47.09 -57.83
C GLU A 484 -21.62 -47.61 -58.96
N ASP A 485 -21.29 -48.78 -59.51
CA ASP A 485 -22.18 -49.42 -60.47
C ASP A 485 -23.40 -50.00 -59.75
N VAL A 486 -24.54 -50.10 -60.43
CA VAL A 486 -25.86 -50.51 -59.87
C VAL A 486 -25.84 -51.92 -59.23
N PHE A 487 -24.73 -52.66 -59.42
CA PHE A 487 -24.51 -54.02 -58.90
C PHE A 487 -23.47 -54.10 -57.76
N GLY A 488 -22.96 -52.99 -57.23
CA GLY A 488 -22.06 -52.99 -56.08
C GLY A 488 -20.60 -53.39 -56.37
N HIS A 489 -20.14 -53.21 -57.61
CA HIS A 489 -18.74 -53.37 -57.98
C HIS A 489 -18.10 -52.00 -58.26
N GLU A 490 -17.14 -51.60 -57.43
CA GLU A 490 -16.33 -50.39 -57.66
C GLU A 490 -15.39 -50.63 -58.85
N THR A 491 -15.55 -49.85 -59.92
CA THR A 491 -14.57 -49.81 -61.02
C THR A 491 -13.95 -48.41 -61.08
N LYS A 492 -12.64 -48.31 -60.87
CA LYS A 492 -11.90 -47.04 -60.81
C LYS A 492 -11.28 -46.70 -62.17
N TYR A 493 -11.54 -45.48 -62.67
CA TYR A 493 -10.93 -44.95 -63.90
C TYR A 493 -10.10 -43.70 -63.57
N SER A 494 -8.89 -43.58 -64.13
CA SER A 494 -7.98 -42.43 -63.95
C SER A 494 -7.57 -41.78 -65.29
N CYS A 495 -7.44 -40.45 -65.30
CA CYS A 495 -7.18 -39.63 -66.50
C CYS A 495 -6.29 -38.41 -66.17
N SER A 496 -5.36 -38.02 -67.07
CA SER A 496 -4.57 -36.77 -66.95
C SER A 496 -5.18 -35.60 -67.72
N LEU A 497 -5.03 -34.41 -67.14
CA LEU A 497 -5.74 -33.18 -67.50
C LEU A 497 -5.01 -32.30 -68.53
N GLU A 498 -4.22 -32.88 -69.45
CA GLU A 498 -3.29 -32.07 -70.25
C GLU A 498 -3.87 -31.34 -71.47
N LYS A 499 -5.15 -31.50 -71.83
CA LYS A 499 -5.79 -30.65 -72.87
C LYS A 499 -7.27 -30.39 -72.58
N TYR A 500 -7.55 -29.36 -71.78
CA TYR A 500 -8.89 -28.77 -71.69
C TYR A 500 -9.02 -27.60 -72.69
N GLU A 501 -9.28 -27.92 -73.96
CA GLU A 501 -10.01 -27.01 -74.84
C GLU A 501 -11.40 -27.61 -75.04
N TRP A 502 -12.44 -26.80 -74.80
CA TRP A 502 -13.84 -27.20 -74.90
C TRP A 502 -14.14 -27.96 -76.21
N ALA A 503 -14.27 -29.29 -76.13
CA ALA A 503 -14.86 -30.09 -77.19
C ALA A 503 -15.53 -31.34 -76.60
N GLU A 504 -16.85 -31.39 -76.77
CA GLU A 504 -17.70 -32.56 -76.96
C GLU A 504 -17.48 -33.80 -76.05
N ALA A 505 -18.51 -34.07 -75.25
CA ALA A 505 -18.65 -35.09 -74.23
C ALA A 505 -18.64 -36.57 -74.72
N ASN A 506 -17.83 -36.97 -75.70
CA ASN A 506 -17.94 -38.32 -76.30
C ASN A 506 -16.63 -39.11 -76.48
N LYS A 507 -15.54 -38.80 -75.77
CA LYS A 507 -14.33 -39.65 -75.83
C LYS A 507 -13.61 -39.78 -74.49
N PHE A 508 -14.15 -40.57 -73.57
CA PHE A 508 -13.31 -41.23 -72.57
C PHE A 508 -12.51 -42.32 -73.30
N LYS A 509 -11.30 -41.98 -73.74
CA LYS A 509 -10.35 -42.97 -74.24
C LYS A 509 -9.59 -43.48 -73.02
N VAL A 510 -9.70 -44.77 -72.72
CA VAL A 510 -8.75 -45.44 -71.81
C VAL A 510 -7.37 -45.25 -72.42
N LEU A 511 -6.59 -44.33 -71.87
CA LEU A 511 -5.20 -44.17 -72.21
C LEU A 511 -4.42 -45.13 -71.31
N ASP A 512 -4.22 -46.35 -71.81
CA ASP A 512 -3.12 -47.20 -71.34
C ASP A 512 -1.82 -46.40 -71.54
N GLY A 513 -1.29 -45.81 -70.46
CA GLY A 513 -0.05 -45.03 -70.54
C GLY A 513 0.16 -43.87 -69.55
N LEU A 514 -0.56 -43.76 -68.42
CA LEU A 514 -0.32 -42.74 -67.38
C LEU A 514 0.94 -43.01 -66.52
N ASN A 515 2.03 -43.50 -67.13
CA ASN A 515 3.26 -43.85 -66.41
C ASN A 515 4.30 -42.74 -66.31
N ASP A 516 4.12 -41.60 -66.99
CA ASP A 516 4.98 -40.42 -66.80
C ASP A 516 4.43 -39.55 -65.68
N LYS A 517 4.39 -40.14 -64.48
CA LYS A 517 3.96 -39.47 -63.24
C LYS A 517 5.00 -38.42 -62.86
N LEU A 518 4.58 -37.20 -62.48
CA LEU A 518 5.50 -36.21 -61.89
C LEU A 518 6.13 -36.81 -60.62
N LYS A 519 7.46 -36.91 -60.65
CA LYS A 519 8.27 -37.44 -59.57
C LYS A 519 9.09 -36.33 -58.93
N PHE A 520 9.48 -36.51 -57.67
CA PHE A 520 10.47 -35.64 -57.05
C PHE A 520 11.80 -35.79 -57.79
N GLU A 521 12.29 -34.71 -58.41
CA GLU A 521 13.57 -34.69 -59.15
C GLU A 521 14.79 -34.86 -58.25
N LYS A 522 14.65 -34.57 -56.96
CA LYS A 522 15.68 -34.75 -55.93
C LYS A 522 15.03 -35.19 -54.62
N THR A 523 15.81 -35.82 -53.75
CA THR A 523 15.36 -36.19 -52.40
C THR A 523 15.02 -34.95 -51.57
N LEU A 524 13.83 -34.93 -50.96
CA LEU A 524 13.44 -33.97 -49.93
C LEU A 524 13.71 -34.58 -48.56
N ASN A 525 14.56 -33.96 -47.75
CA ASN A 525 14.82 -34.37 -46.38
C ASN A 525 14.55 -33.20 -45.45
N VAL A 526 13.46 -33.23 -44.70
CA VAL A 526 12.99 -32.09 -43.90
C VAL A 526 12.54 -32.52 -42.52
N ILE A 527 12.85 -31.71 -41.52
CA ILE A 527 12.36 -31.86 -40.15
C ILE A 527 11.28 -30.81 -39.93
N SER A 528 10.07 -31.25 -39.58
CA SER A 528 9.02 -30.34 -39.11
C SER A 528 9.05 -30.25 -37.58
N PHE A 529 8.84 -29.04 -37.08
CA PHE A 529 8.65 -28.76 -35.66
C PHE A 529 7.15 -28.58 -35.41
N GLU A 530 6.45 -29.67 -35.16
CA GLU A 530 5.04 -29.61 -34.78
C GLU A 530 4.89 -29.40 -33.27
N LYS A 531 4.17 -28.34 -32.88
CA LYS A 531 3.63 -28.23 -31.52
C LYS A 531 2.29 -28.96 -31.48
N ARG A 532 2.27 -30.17 -30.92
CA ARG A 532 1.01 -30.84 -30.57
C ARG A 532 0.66 -30.51 -29.13
N GLY A 533 -0.55 -29.97 -28.91
CA GLY A 533 -1.15 -29.98 -27.59
C GLY A 533 -1.64 -31.40 -27.27
N LEU A 534 -1.32 -31.91 -26.08
CA LEU A 534 -1.86 -33.17 -25.59
C LEU A 534 -3.04 -32.87 -24.67
N VAL A 535 -4.22 -33.37 -25.00
CA VAL A 535 -5.39 -33.36 -24.12
C VAL A 535 -5.53 -34.73 -23.49
N ILE A 536 -5.30 -34.84 -22.18
CA ILE A 536 -5.54 -36.07 -21.43
C ILE A 536 -6.82 -35.87 -20.61
N LEU A 537 -7.85 -36.62 -20.97
CA LEU A 537 -9.08 -36.70 -20.17
C LEU A 537 -8.87 -37.77 -19.09
N LYS A 538 -9.00 -37.37 -17.82
CA LYS A 538 -8.84 -38.26 -16.66
C LYS A 538 -10.21 -38.62 -16.10
N ASP A 539 -10.28 -39.78 -15.45
CA ASP A 539 -11.48 -40.26 -14.75
C ASP A 539 -12.74 -40.33 -15.62
N LEU A 540 -12.57 -40.59 -16.92
CA LEU A 540 -13.70 -40.81 -17.83
C LEU A 540 -14.54 -42.00 -17.35
N PRO A 541 -15.87 -41.86 -17.33
CA PRO A 541 -16.77 -42.97 -17.08
C PRO A 541 -16.47 -44.14 -18.02
N LYS A 542 -16.52 -45.37 -17.50
CA LYS A 542 -16.47 -46.58 -18.33
C LYS A 542 -17.86 -46.86 -18.88
N SER A 543 -17.95 -47.42 -20.10
CA SER A 543 -19.23 -47.72 -20.78
C SER A 543 -20.22 -48.57 -19.98
N ASN A 544 -19.78 -49.21 -18.90
CA ASN A 544 -20.58 -50.12 -18.08
C ASN A 544 -21.30 -49.39 -16.93
N GLN A 545 -21.20 -48.06 -16.84
CA GLN A 545 -21.97 -47.28 -15.86
C GLN A 545 -23.40 -47.04 -16.38
N PRO A 546 -24.43 -47.49 -15.63
CA PRO A 546 -25.81 -47.49 -16.12
C PRO A 546 -26.42 -46.09 -16.33
N ASP A 547 -25.92 -45.06 -15.64
CA ASP A 547 -26.60 -43.75 -15.53
C ASP A 547 -25.83 -42.58 -16.15
N LEU A 548 -25.12 -42.81 -17.26
CA LEU A 548 -24.47 -41.69 -17.97
C LEU A 548 -25.53 -40.72 -18.54
N PRO A 549 -25.42 -39.40 -18.33
CA PRO A 549 -26.34 -38.44 -18.94
C PRO A 549 -26.11 -38.35 -20.46
N ILE A 550 -27.14 -37.96 -21.20
CA ILE A 550 -27.04 -37.64 -22.64
C ILE A 550 -26.02 -36.51 -22.82
N GLY A 551 -25.12 -36.66 -23.79
CA GLY A 551 -23.98 -35.77 -24.04
C GLY A 551 -22.72 -36.12 -23.23
N ALA A 552 -22.76 -37.11 -22.33
CA ALA A 552 -21.57 -37.52 -21.58
C ALA A 552 -20.50 -38.14 -22.49
N VAL A 553 -19.27 -37.68 -22.37
CA VAL A 553 -18.08 -38.31 -22.98
C VAL A 553 -17.62 -39.46 -22.09
N TYR A 554 -17.44 -40.66 -22.65
CA TYR A 554 -17.01 -41.85 -21.92
C TYR A 554 -15.99 -42.65 -22.73
N SER A 555 -15.24 -43.53 -22.06
CA SER A 555 -14.26 -44.41 -22.70
C SER A 555 -14.78 -45.84 -22.80
N LYS A 556 -14.60 -46.46 -23.98
CA LYS A 556 -14.84 -47.90 -24.21
C LYS A 556 -13.71 -48.44 -25.07
N ASN A 557 -13.00 -49.47 -24.60
CA ASN A 557 -11.90 -50.11 -25.33
C ASN A 557 -10.81 -49.14 -25.83
N GLY A 558 -10.53 -48.07 -25.08
CA GLY A 558 -9.51 -47.08 -25.45
C GLY A 558 -9.95 -46.07 -26.52
N GLN A 559 -11.21 -46.12 -26.97
CA GLN A 559 -11.81 -45.11 -27.84
C GLN A 559 -12.77 -44.21 -27.05
N LEU A 560 -12.92 -42.96 -27.49
CA LEU A 560 -13.83 -41.98 -26.92
C LEU A 560 -15.20 -42.05 -27.59
N TYR A 561 -16.25 -42.01 -26.80
CA TYR A 561 -17.64 -42.02 -27.25
C TYR A 561 -18.42 -40.91 -26.56
N ILE A 562 -19.44 -40.37 -27.23
CA ILE A 562 -20.41 -39.46 -26.65
C ILE A 562 -21.72 -40.25 -26.52
N LYS A 563 -22.35 -40.22 -25.34
CA LYS A 563 -23.67 -40.83 -25.15
C LYS A 563 -24.72 -39.99 -25.88
N ASP A 564 -25.15 -40.46 -27.04
CA ASP A 564 -26.23 -39.84 -27.80
C ASP A 564 -27.60 -40.18 -27.19
N SER A 565 -28.65 -39.46 -27.59
CA SER A 565 -30.01 -39.58 -27.09
C SER A 565 -30.83 -40.75 -27.67
N GLN A 566 -30.20 -41.71 -28.35
CA GLN A 566 -30.89 -42.85 -28.97
C GLN A 566 -30.87 -44.11 -28.11
#